data_AF-A0A5N5VWT9-F1
#
_entry.id   AF-A0A5N5VWT9-F1
#
_cell.length_a   1.000
_cell.length_b   1.000
_cell.length_c   1.000
_cell.angle_alpha   90.00
_cell.angle_beta   90.00
_cell.angle_gamma   90.00
#
_symmetry.space_group_name_H-M   'P 1'
#
loop_
_entity.id
_entity.type
_entity.pdbx_description
1 polymer ?
#
loop_
_entity_poly.entity_id
_entity_poly.type
_entity_poly.pdbx_seq_one_letter_code
_entity_poly.pdbx_strand_id
1 'polypeptide(L)'
;MAMEQSSNLPERVLDELSTEFLGAEWFRTFWAVLKSADLGVASRRKRVFVIAARHMAAGNAAPSRPTWPTARRQGAVHPRESCPAHPPAIPPCAGPDDGA
;
A
#
# COMPACT_ATOMS: atom_id res chain seq x y z
N MET A 1 1.00 -21.13 -2.92
CA MET A 1 -0.06 -20.18 -3.31
C MET A 1 0.46 -18.77 -3.16
N ALA A 2 0.02 -17.86 -4.02
CA ALA A 2 0.26 -16.43 -3.89
C ALA A 2 -1.03 -15.65 -4.14
N MET A 3 -1.22 -14.54 -3.44
CA MET A 3 -2.39 -13.66 -3.56
C MET A 3 -1.94 -12.19 -3.52
N GLU A 4 -2.53 -11.36 -4.38
CA GLU A 4 -2.45 -9.89 -4.31
C GLU A 4 -3.83 -9.34 -3.95
N GLN A 5 -3.87 -8.40 -3.00
CA GLN A 5 -5.08 -7.68 -2.61
C GLN A 5 -4.85 -6.18 -2.49
N SER A 6 -5.96 -5.45 -2.47
CA SER A 6 -5.95 -4.02 -2.14
C SER A 6 -5.26 -3.78 -0.79
N SER A 7 -4.58 -2.64 -0.64
CA SER A 7 -3.99 -2.25 0.63
C SER A 7 -5.00 -1.75 1.67
N ASN A 8 -6.28 -1.66 1.30
CA ASN A 8 -7.38 -1.37 2.23
C ASN A 8 -7.91 -2.63 2.94
N LEU A 9 -7.32 -3.80 2.70
CA LEU A 9 -7.69 -5.03 3.41
C LEU A 9 -7.32 -4.89 4.89
N PRO A 10 -8.27 -5.11 5.84
CA PRO A 10 -7.97 -5.01 7.26
C PRO A 10 -6.97 -6.07 7.72
N GLU A 11 -6.07 -5.71 8.63
CA GLU A 11 -5.04 -6.62 9.17
C GLU A 11 -5.64 -7.85 9.85
N ARG A 12 -6.77 -7.70 10.55
CA ARG A 12 -7.53 -8.81 11.13
C ARG A 12 -7.88 -9.90 10.10
N VAL A 13 -8.22 -9.51 8.87
CA VAL A 13 -8.54 -10.47 7.81
C VAL A 13 -7.29 -11.23 7.38
N LEU A 14 -6.11 -10.60 7.41
CA LEU A 14 -4.84 -11.27 7.12
C LEU A 14 -4.45 -12.28 8.20
N ASP A 15 -4.74 -11.96 9.46
CA ASP A 15 -4.51 -12.86 10.59
C ASP A 15 -5.44 -14.07 10.54
N GLU A 16 -6.73 -13.84 10.25
CA GLU A 16 -7.72 -14.90 10.04
C GLU A 16 -7.32 -15.79 8.86
N LEU A 17 -6.96 -15.21 7.70
CA LEU A 17 -6.46 -15.96 6.55
C LEU A 17 -5.22 -16.79 6.89
N SER A 18 -4.29 -16.24 7.67
CA SER A 18 -3.08 -16.96 8.09
C SER A 18 -3.44 -18.19 8.94
N THR A 19 -4.46 -18.07 9.78
CA THR A 19 -4.99 -19.18 10.60
C THR A 19 -5.67 -20.24 9.73
N GLU A 20 -6.49 -19.83 8.77
CA GLU A 20 -7.16 -20.75 7.83
C GLU A 20 -6.15 -21.53 6.98
N PHE A 21 -5.08 -20.87 6.52
CA PHE A 21 -4.00 -21.55 5.80
C PHE A 21 -3.32 -22.63 6.65
N LEU A 22 -3.10 -22.39 7.95
CA LEU A 22 -2.59 -23.41 8.86
C LEU A 22 -3.55 -24.59 9.00
N GLY A 23 -4.86 -24.31 9.14
CA GLY A 23 -5.89 -25.35 9.17
C GLY A 23 -5.97 -26.18 7.88
N ALA A 24 -5.62 -25.58 6.74
CA ALA A 24 -5.54 -26.22 5.43
C ALA A 24 -4.15 -26.83 5.11
N GLU A 25 -3.31 -27.07 6.12
CA GLU A 25 -1.97 -27.66 6.02
C GLU A 25 -0.95 -26.87 5.18
N TRP A 26 -1.14 -25.56 5.02
CA TRP A 26 -0.10 -24.68 4.47
C TRP A 26 0.84 -24.25 5.60
N PHE A 27 1.95 -24.98 5.75
CA PHE A 27 2.88 -24.85 6.89
C PHE A 27 3.63 -23.53 7.00
N ARG A 28 3.71 -22.73 5.92
CA ARG A 28 4.31 -21.40 5.96
C ARG A 28 3.41 -20.40 5.26
N THR A 29 3.01 -19.36 5.98
CA THR A 29 2.24 -18.24 5.43
C THR A 29 2.94 -16.95 5.82
N PHE A 30 3.14 -16.07 4.84
CA PHE A 30 3.70 -14.73 5.02
C PHE A 30 2.82 -13.74 4.30
N TRP A 31 2.68 -12.55 4.87
CA TRP A 31 2.08 -11.43 4.18
C TRP A 31 2.91 -10.16 4.38
N ALA A 32 2.85 -9.28 3.39
CA ALA A 32 3.52 -7.99 3.45
C ALA A 32 2.74 -6.95 2.65
N VAL A 33 2.73 -5.71 3.15
CA VAL A 33 2.19 -4.58 2.40
C VAL A 33 3.33 -3.84 1.72
N LEU A 34 3.37 -3.90 0.39
CA LEU A 34 4.46 -3.30 -0.39
C LEU A 34 3.94 -2.10 -1.19
N LYS A 35 4.78 -1.07 -1.31
CA LYS A 35 4.54 0.09 -2.16
C LYS A 35 5.47 -0.01 -3.37
N SER A 36 4.92 0.13 -4.57
CA SER A 36 5.67 -0.05 -5.82
C SER A 36 6.85 0.93 -5.93
N ALA A 37 6.69 2.16 -5.43
CA ALA A 37 7.75 3.17 -5.39
C ALA A 37 9.00 2.72 -4.62
N ASP A 38 8.83 1.93 -3.57
CA ASP A 38 9.95 1.46 -2.73
C ASP A 38 10.75 0.35 -3.43
N LEU A 39 10.23 -0.17 -4.53
CA LEU A 39 10.84 -1.20 -5.39
C LEU A 39 11.36 -0.62 -6.72
N GLY A 40 11.47 0.70 -6.84
CA GLY A 40 11.99 1.38 -8.04
C GLY A 40 10.98 1.52 -9.18
N VAL A 41 9.71 1.17 -8.96
CA VAL A 41 8.65 1.37 -9.96
C VAL A 41 8.09 2.78 -9.81
N ALA A 42 7.94 3.52 -10.91
CA ALA A 42 7.35 4.86 -10.94
C ALA A 42 5.81 4.86 -10.70
N SER A 43 5.38 4.25 -9.60
CA SER A 43 3.99 4.11 -9.19
C SER A 43 3.87 4.22 -7.67
N ARG A 44 2.85 4.95 -7.20
CA ARG A 44 2.54 5.08 -5.76
C ARG A 44 1.63 3.97 -5.25
N ARG A 45 1.28 2.99 -6.09
CA ARG A 45 0.35 1.91 -5.75
C ARG A 45 0.90 1.10 -4.57
N LYS A 46 0.02 0.82 -3.60
CA LYS A 46 0.28 -0.03 -2.44
C LYS A 46 -0.65 -1.24 -2.47
N ARG A 47 -0.12 -2.43 -2.22
CA ARG A 47 -0.85 -3.70 -2.26
C ARG A 47 -0.40 -4.62 -1.14
N VAL A 48 -1.32 -5.48 -0.71
CA VAL A 48 -1.03 -6.57 0.23
C VAL A 48 -0.71 -7.81 -0.61
N PHE A 49 0.39 -8.46 -0.28
CA PHE A 49 0.79 -9.73 -0.88
C PHE A 49 0.77 -10.80 0.20
N VAL A 50 0.18 -11.96 -0.11
CA VAL A 50 0.19 -13.15 0.74
C VAL A 50 0.85 -14.28 -0.02
N ILE A 51 1.77 -14.98 0.63
CA ILE A 51 2.46 -16.16 0.10
C ILE A 51 2.27 -17.29 1.10
N ALA A 52 1.76 -18.42 0.63
CA ALA A 52 1.62 -19.64 1.42
C ALA A 52 2.35 -20.81 0.74
N ALA A 53 3.04 -21.65 1.51
CA ALA A 53 3.75 -22.83 1.04
C ALA A 53 3.35 -24.09 1.83
N ARG A 54 3.07 -25.17 1.10
CA ARG A 54 2.69 -26.49 1.65
C ARG A 54 3.87 -27.43 1.87
N HIS A 55 5.02 -27.12 1.30
CA HIS A 55 6.23 -27.91 1.49
C HIS A 55 7.26 -27.10 2.25
N MET A 56 7.82 -27.67 3.32
CA MET A 56 9.08 -27.20 3.86
C MET A 56 10.11 -27.43 2.75
N ALA A 57 10.74 -26.36 2.24
CA ALA A 57 11.86 -26.52 1.36
C ALA A 57 12.86 -27.46 2.05
N ALA A 58 13.20 -28.58 1.41
CA ALA A 58 14.22 -29.49 1.90
C ALA A 58 15.54 -28.72 1.90
N GLY A 59 15.91 -28.17 3.06
CA GLY A 59 17.05 -27.27 3.18
C GLY A 59 16.87 -26.33 4.37
N ASN A 60 17.59 -26.63 5.43
CA ASN A 60 17.66 -25.86 6.66
C ASN A 60 18.04 -24.39 6.38
N ALA A 61 17.04 -23.51 6.38
CA ALA A 61 17.20 -22.13 6.79
C ALA A 61 15.88 -21.71 7.42
N ALA A 62 15.93 -21.35 8.71
CA ALA A 62 14.89 -20.53 9.29
C ALA A 62 14.72 -19.30 8.37
N PRO A 63 13.49 -18.93 7.96
CA PRO A 63 13.31 -17.75 7.14
C PRO A 63 13.82 -16.57 7.97
N SER A 64 14.93 -15.96 7.55
CA SER A 64 15.33 -14.67 8.09
C SER A 64 14.13 -13.75 7.89
N ARG A 65 13.57 -13.24 8.99
CA ARG A 65 12.53 -12.23 8.94
C ARG A 65 12.99 -11.18 7.93
N PRO A 66 12.26 -10.92 6.84
CA PRO A 66 12.71 -9.95 5.86
C PRO A 66 12.82 -8.61 6.58
N THR A 67 14.05 -8.16 6.80
CA THR A 67 14.35 -6.83 7.31
C THR A 67 14.11 -5.88 6.15
N TRP A 68 12.83 -5.60 5.90
CA TRP A 68 12.46 -4.43 5.10
C TRP A 68 13.09 -3.22 5.80
N PRO A 69 13.77 -2.33 5.07
CA PRO A 69 14.28 -1.11 5.67
C PRO A 69 13.09 -0.39 6.29
N THR A 70 13.01 -0.43 7.62
CA THR A 70 12.06 0.39 8.36
C THR A 70 12.57 1.80 8.14
N ALA A 71 11.98 2.52 7.19
CA ALA A 71 12.24 3.93 7.02
C ALA A 71 12.00 4.56 8.39
N ARG A 72 13.09 4.96 9.06
CA ARG A 72 13.00 5.78 10.27
C ARG A 72 12.09 6.94 9.90
N ARG A 73 11.00 7.09 10.64
CA ARG A 73 10.23 8.33 10.66
C ARG A 73 11.15 9.39 11.26
N GLN A 74 12.01 9.99 10.44
CA GLN A 74 12.65 11.24 10.81
C GLN A 74 11.53 12.27 10.81
N GLY A 75 11.16 12.71 12.02
CA GLY A 75 10.40 13.92 12.19
C GLY A 75 11.26 15.08 11.67
N ALA A 76 11.10 15.41 10.40
CA ALA A 76 11.36 16.76 9.93
C ALA A 76 10.10 17.56 10.24
N VAL A 77 10.19 18.40 11.27
CA VAL A 77 9.32 19.57 11.41
C VAL A 77 9.51 20.37 10.12
N HIS A 78 8.55 20.29 9.20
CA HIS A 78 8.44 21.30 8.15
C HIS A 78 8.01 22.61 8.83
N PRO A 79 8.69 23.73 8.58
CA PRO A 79 8.13 25.03 8.94
C PRO A 79 6.81 25.19 8.18
N ARG A 80 5.80 25.73 8.86
CA ARG A 80 4.53 26.18 8.26
C ARG A 80 4.87 27.14 7.12
N GLU A 81 4.86 26.67 5.88
CA GLU A 81 4.75 27.55 4.73
C GLU A 81 3.26 27.86 4.51
N SER A 82 3.01 29.16 4.50
CA SER A 82 1.71 29.82 4.39
C SER A 82 0.93 29.33 3.16
N CYS A 83 -0.38 29.13 3.34
CA CYS A 83 -1.31 29.06 2.21
C CYS A 83 -1.17 30.32 1.33
N PRO A 84 -1.01 30.21 0.01
CA PRO A 84 -1.37 31.31 -0.87
C PRO A 84 -2.89 31.32 -1.05
N ALA A 85 -3.44 32.52 -0.86
CA ALA A 85 -4.84 32.84 -0.98
C ALA A 85 -5.40 32.54 -2.38
N HIS A 86 -6.66 32.10 -2.40
CA HIS A 86 -7.67 32.28 -3.46
C HIS A 86 -7.28 31.99 -4.93
N PRO A 87 -7.96 31.06 -5.64
CA PRO A 87 -8.00 31.13 -7.09
C PRO A 87 -8.80 32.38 -7.53
N PRO A 88 -8.40 33.08 -8.62
CA PRO A 88 -9.21 34.16 -9.17
C PRO A 88 -10.55 33.62 -9.68
N ALA A 89 -11.62 34.38 -9.43
CA ALA A 89 -12.96 34.08 -9.87
C ALA A 89 -13.03 33.94 -11.40
N ILE A 90 -13.63 32.86 -11.87
CA ILE A 90 -14.00 32.66 -13.26
C ILE A 90 -15.11 33.69 -13.59
N PRO A 91 -14.96 34.57 -14.59
CA PRO A 91 -16.05 35.46 -14.99
C PRO A 91 -17.20 34.63 -15.61
N PRO A 92 -18.48 34.96 -15.33
CA PRO A 92 -19.59 34.27 -15.95
C PRO A 92 -19.58 34.54 -17.46
N CYS A 93 -19.82 33.48 -18.25
CA CYS A 93 -20.00 33.55 -19.69
C CYS A 93 -21.08 34.60 -20.01
N ALA A 94 -20.68 35.68 -20.70
CA ALA A 94 -21.62 36.60 -21.30
C ALA A 94 -22.40 35.86 -22.40
N GLY A 95 -23.69 35.65 -22.19
CA GLY A 95 -24.61 35.30 -23.26
C GLY A 95 -24.75 36.48 -24.23
N PRO A 96 -24.95 36.23 -25.53
CA PRO A 96 -25.30 37.31 -26.46
C PRO A 96 -26.79 37.66 -26.28
N ASP A 97 -27.06 38.82 -25.69
CA ASP A 97 -28.28 39.59 -25.92
C ASP A 97 -27.94 40.67 -26.95
N ASP A 98 -28.31 40.46 -28.21
CA ASP A 98 -28.49 41.54 -29.18
C ASP A 98 -29.96 41.51 -29.62
N GLY A 99 -30.72 42.47 -29.08
CA GLY A 99 -32.01 42.87 -29.62
C GLY A 99 -31.83 44.00 -30.62
N ALA A 100 -32.41 43.83 -31.81
CA ALA A 100 -32.93 44.88 -32.67
C ALA A 100 -34.12 44.32 -33.45
#